data_AF-A0AA40LDR2-F1
#
_entry.id   AF-A0AA40LDR2-F1
#
_cell.length_a   1.000
_cell.length_b   1.000
_cell.length_c   1.000
_cell.angle_alpha   90.00
_cell.angle_beta   90.00
_cell.angle_gamma   90.00
#
_symmetry.space_group_name_H-M   'P 1'
#
loop_
_entity.id
_entity.type
_entity.pdbx_description
1 polymer ?
#
loop_
_entity_poly.entity_id
_entity_poly.type
_entity_poly.pdbx_seq_one_letter_code
_entity_poly.pdbx_strand_id
1 'polypeptide(L)'
;MSEKRKPLLGFMGKLPSGPALGNSGKTHCPSCMGLFQAPRLLPCLHTVCTTCLEQLEPFSVVDIRGGDSDTSSEGSLFQELKPPCLQPQTGILCPVCDAQVDLPMGGVKALTIDHLAMNDVMLESLRGEGQGLVCDLCSDRDVEKRCQTCKANLCHFCCQAHRRQKKTTYHTMVDLKDLKGCSRIGKAILCPAHPAEELRLFCELCDQPVCRDCVVGAHREHPCDFTSNVIHKHGDSVRELLRDTQPRVEALEEALAQVKGTNSALQQRVEAVAADIRTFSEGYIKAIEEHRDRLLKQLEDLRLQQENSLQLQKAQLEQLLADMRTGVEFTEHLLTSGTDLEILITKGVVVERLTKLNQVEYSARPRVNDKICFSPQEKAGRCRGYEVYGAINTKEVDPAQCVLQGKDLHRARERQTASFTLLCKDAAGESMGRGGDNIQVAVVPKDKKDSPVRTMVQDNKDGTYGVSYTPKEPGIYKVLVCVKEQHVQGSPFTVTVRKRHHPHPGVFHCCTFCSSGGQKTARCACGGTMPGGYLGCGHGHKGHPGRPHWSCCGKFTEKSECTWTGLDAA
;
A
#
# COMPACT_ATOMS: atom_id res chain seq x y z
N MET A 1 -28.59 12.60 -0.79
CA MET A 1 -27.80 11.52 -0.13
C MET A 1 -26.59 11.24 -1.04
N SER A 2 -25.39 11.77 -0.86
CA SER A 2 -24.67 12.16 0.35
C SER A 2 -23.79 13.39 0.08
N GLU A 3 -23.74 14.26 1.08
CA GLU A 3 -22.96 15.50 1.11
C GLU A 3 -21.45 15.20 1.14
N LYS A 4 -20.70 15.86 0.25
CA LYS A 4 -19.24 15.93 0.33
C LYS A 4 -18.86 17.02 1.35
N ARG A 5 -18.61 16.63 2.60
CA ARG A 5 -17.92 17.47 3.60
C ARG A 5 -16.48 17.70 3.15
N LYS A 6 -16.16 18.93 2.74
CA LYS A 6 -14.78 19.44 2.69
C LYS A 6 -14.38 19.88 4.11
N PRO A 7 -13.17 19.59 4.60
CA PRO A 7 -12.67 20.18 5.83
C PRO A 7 -12.29 21.64 5.57
N LEU A 8 -12.87 22.55 6.36
CA LEU A 8 -12.48 23.95 6.49
C LEU A 8 -11.15 24.01 7.25
N LEU A 9 -10.04 23.99 6.52
CA LEU A 9 -8.75 24.45 7.03
C LEU A 9 -8.75 25.98 6.98
N GLY A 10 -8.85 26.60 8.16
CA GLY A 10 -8.67 28.03 8.34
C GLY A 10 -7.29 28.43 7.85
N PHE A 11 -7.26 29.28 6.82
CA PHE A 11 -6.07 30.02 6.43
C PHE A 11 -5.76 31.04 7.52
N MET A 12 -4.95 30.66 8.51
CA MET A 12 -4.20 31.64 9.30
C MET A 12 -3.09 32.18 8.40
N GLY A 13 -3.06 33.50 8.23
CA GLY A 13 -2.05 34.20 7.43
C GLY A 13 -0.66 33.85 7.92
N LYS A 14 0.09 33.13 7.09
CA LYS A 14 1.53 32.95 7.25
C LYS A 14 2.18 34.33 7.15
N LEU A 15 2.77 34.83 8.22
CA LEU A 15 3.84 35.82 8.11
C LEU A 15 5.00 35.18 7.30
N PRO A 16 5.75 35.96 6.51
CA PRO A 16 6.80 35.40 5.67
C PRO A 16 7.89 34.77 6.55
N SER A 17 8.06 33.46 6.41
CA SER A 17 9.23 32.73 6.90
C SER A 17 10.45 33.14 6.07
N GLY A 18 11.06 34.27 6.44
CA GLY A 18 12.41 34.64 6.00
C GLY A 18 13.46 33.83 6.77
N PRO A 19 14.66 33.61 6.20
CA PRO A 19 15.73 32.92 6.88
C PRO A 19 16.09 33.69 8.15
N ALA A 20 16.42 32.96 9.23
CA ALA A 20 16.98 33.53 10.44
C ALA A 20 18.28 34.26 10.09
N LEU A 21 18.18 35.57 9.82
CA LEU A 21 19.30 36.46 9.69
C LEU A 21 19.84 36.70 11.10
N GLY A 22 21.11 36.33 11.31
CA GLY A 22 21.84 36.58 12.54
C GLY A 22 21.79 38.05 12.97
N ASN A 23 21.90 38.23 14.29
CA ASN A 23 21.96 39.47 15.05
C ASN A 23 22.72 40.64 14.37
N SER A 24 22.04 41.37 13.49
CA SER A 24 22.25 42.80 13.30
C SER A 24 20.97 43.51 13.72
N GLY A 25 21.08 44.39 14.72
CA GLY A 25 19.98 45.00 15.46
C GLY A 25 18.81 45.43 14.59
N LYS A 26 17.62 44.87 14.88
CA LYS A 26 16.37 45.40 14.35
C LYS A 26 16.06 46.65 15.16
N THR A 27 16.54 47.81 14.72
CA THR A 27 16.20 49.13 15.27
C THR A 27 14.72 49.51 15.08
N HIS A 28 13.97 48.65 14.40
CA HIS A 28 12.57 48.85 14.03
C HIS A 28 11.66 47.96 14.87
N CYS A 29 10.52 48.53 15.26
CA CYS A 29 9.49 47.85 16.00
C CYS A 29 8.72 46.86 15.10
N PRO A 30 8.55 45.59 15.50
CA PRO A 30 7.84 44.60 14.70
C PRO A 30 6.34 44.91 14.53
N SER A 31 5.76 45.78 15.38
CA SER A 31 4.34 46.12 15.34
C SER A 31 4.04 47.35 14.47
N CYS A 32 4.81 48.44 14.59
CA CYS A 32 4.58 49.66 13.78
C CYS A 32 5.53 49.79 12.58
N MET A 33 6.51 48.89 12.45
CA MET A 33 7.56 48.91 11.42
C MET A 33 8.41 50.19 11.36
N GLY A 34 8.26 51.12 12.32
CA GLY A 34 9.08 52.31 12.47
C GLY A 34 10.20 52.13 13.49
N LEU A 35 11.13 53.09 13.56
CA LEU A 35 12.18 53.13 14.57
C LEU A 35 11.61 53.05 15.98
N PHE A 36 12.31 52.36 16.89
CA PHE A 36 11.81 52.21 18.26
C PHE A 36 11.64 53.56 18.97
N GLN A 37 10.43 53.78 19.47
CA GLN A 37 10.06 54.91 20.32
C GLN A 37 9.66 54.36 21.70
N ALA A 38 10.45 54.70 22.72
CA ALA A 38 10.31 54.13 24.07
C ALA A 38 10.13 52.59 24.07
N PRO A 39 11.09 51.81 23.54
CA PRO A 39 10.99 50.36 23.48
C PRO A 39 10.93 49.69 24.86
N ARG A 40 10.05 48.71 25.01
CA ARG A 40 9.93 47.85 26.18
C ARG A 40 10.40 46.45 25.86
N LEU A 41 11.21 45.88 26.74
CA LEU A 41 11.68 44.50 26.69
C LEU A 41 10.69 43.60 27.43
N LEU A 42 10.13 42.61 26.72
CA LEU A 42 9.23 41.61 27.29
C LEU A 42 10.03 40.45 27.90
N PRO A 43 9.46 39.66 28.84
CA PRO A 43 10.11 38.46 29.40
C PRO A 43 10.51 37.41 28.36
N CYS A 44 9.82 37.36 27.21
CA CYS A 44 10.18 36.52 26.07
C CYS A 44 11.35 37.09 25.22
N LEU A 45 12.03 38.14 25.70
CA LEU A 45 13.16 38.83 25.08
C LEU A 45 12.87 39.55 23.76
N HIS A 46 11.59 39.75 23.43
CA HIS A 46 11.18 40.59 22.31
C HIS A 46 10.98 42.04 22.75
N THR A 47 11.34 42.96 21.86
CA THR A 47 11.27 44.40 22.09
C THR A 47 10.20 45.06 21.22
N VAL A 48 9.32 45.86 21.82
CA VAL A 48 8.19 46.53 21.14
C VAL A 48 8.02 47.95 21.70
N CYS A 49 7.58 48.93 20.88
CA CYS A 49 7.30 50.30 21.35
C CYS A 49 6.22 50.31 22.44
N THR A 50 6.37 51.20 23.43
CA THR A 50 5.37 51.38 24.51
C THR A 50 3.97 51.64 23.94
N THR A 51 3.83 52.52 22.94
CA THR A 51 2.55 52.86 22.32
C THR A 51 1.91 51.68 21.58
N CYS A 52 2.72 50.81 20.98
CA CYS A 52 2.23 49.60 20.31
C CYS A 52 1.74 48.55 21.32
N LEU A 53 2.41 48.42 22.46
CA LEU A 53 1.97 47.53 23.53
C LEU A 53 0.71 48.05 24.24
N GLU A 54 0.52 49.37 24.35
CA GLU A 54 -0.70 49.98 24.89
C GLU A 54 -1.93 49.75 24.00
N GLN A 55 -1.74 49.46 22.71
CA GLN A 55 -2.82 49.15 21.76
C GLN A 55 -3.26 47.68 21.81
N LEU A 56 -2.52 46.81 22.51
CA LEU A 56 -2.89 45.41 22.65
C LEU A 56 -4.02 45.25 23.68
N GLU A 57 -4.97 44.36 23.38
CA GLU A 57 -6.08 44.06 24.29
C GLU A 57 -5.57 43.32 25.53
N PRO A 58 -5.68 43.90 26.74
CA PRO A 58 -5.28 43.23 27.96
C PRO A 58 -6.35 42.22 28.37
N PHE A 59 -5.94 41.02 28.82
CA PHE A 59 -6.84 40.01 29.35
C PHE A 59 -6.58 39.76 30.84
N SER A 60 -7.63 39.48 31.61
CA SER A 60 -7.51 39.11 33.02
C SER A 60 -7.19 37.62 33.12
N VAL A 61 -6.05 37.29 33.73
CA VAL A 61 -5.67 35.90 33.99
C VAL A 61 -6.26 35.50 35.33
N VAL A 62 -7.23 34.59 35.34
CA VAL A 62 -7.64 33.87 36.54
C VAL A 62 -6.74 32.65 36.65
N ASP A 63 -5.79 32.68 37.58
CA ASP A 63 -4.82 31.60 37.78
C ASP A 63 -5.55 30.40 38.43
N ILE A 64 -6.20 29.54 37.63
CA ILE A 64 -6.62 28.21 38.07
C ILE A 64 -5.42 27.28 37.85
N ARG A 65 -4.44 27.35 38.74
CA ARG A 65 -3.40 26.31 38.77
C ARG A 65 -4.00 25.04 39.35
N GLY A 66 -4.47 24.17 38.45
CA GLY A 66 -4.55 22.74 38.71
C GLY A 66 -3.14 22.24 39.00
N GLY A 67 -2.97 21.67 40.19
CA GLY A 67 -1.73 20.99 40.55
C GLY A 67 -1.62 19.70 39.76
N ASP A 68 -0.52 19.56 39.02
CA ASP A 68 0.00 18.25 38.63
C ASP A 68 1.41 18.14 39.22
N SER A 69 1.48 17.36 40.29
CA SER A 69 2.68 16.71 40.79
C SER A 69 3.22 15.76 39.73
N ASP A 70 4.53 15.79 39.46
CA ASP A 70 5.38 14.61 39.73
C ASP A 70 6.90 14.86 39.51
N THR A 71 7.63 14.57 40.59
CA THR A 71 8.95 13.91 40.69
C THR A 71 10.29 14.63 40.41
N SER A 72 11.07 14.71 41.51
CA SER A 72 12.53 14.55 41.68
C SER A 72 13.49 15.60 41.12
N SER A 73 14.09 16.42 41.99
CA SER A 73 15.39 16.11 42.64
C SER A 73 15.96 17.34 43.38
N GLU A 74 16.15 17.18 44.69
CA GLU A 74 17.20 17.73 45.57
C GLU A 74 17.87 19.08 45.21
N GLY A 75 17.65 20.09 46.07
CA GLY A 75 18.72 21.04 46.45
C GLY A 75 18.44 22.53 46.32
N SER A 76 17.76 23.13 47.32
CA SER A 76 18.29 24.26 48.13
C SER A 76 17.20 24.92 48.97
N LEU A 77 17.44 24.94 50.28
CA LEU A 77 16.68 25.63 51.31
C LEU A 77 16.78 27.15 51.13
N PHE A 78 15.71 27.80 50.67
CA PHE A 78 15.17 29.11 51.09
C PHE A 78 14.11 29.51 50.06
N GLN A 79 12.89 28.98 50.20
CA GLN A 79 11.75 29.44 49.45
C GLN A 79 10.91 30.33 50.36
N GLU A 80 11.05 31.65 50.19
CA GLU A 80 10.17 32.61 50.85
C GLU A 80 8.73 32.34 50.41
N LEU A 81 7.90 31.93 51.38
CA LEU A 81 6.45 31.89 51.28
C LEU A 81 5.93 33.33 51.08
N LYS A 82 5.79 33.76 49.82
CA LYS A 82 5.03 34.97 49.49
C LYS A 82 3.53 34.64 49.64
N PRO A 83 2.73 35.44 50.37
CA PRO A 83 1.30 35.16 50.53
C PRO A 83 0.58 35.20 49.16
N PRO A 84 -0.49 34.42 48.96
CA PRO A 84 -1.28 34.48 47.73
C PRO A 84 -2.07 35.79 47.71
N CYS A 85 -1.53 36.80 47.03
CA CYS A 85 -2.30 37.98 46.67
C CYS A 85 -3.26 37.60 45.53
N LEU A 86 -4.52 37.32 45.87
CA LEU A 86 -5.64 37.30 44.94
C LEU A 86 -5.85 38.72 44.38
N GLN A 87 -5.08 39.08 43.37
CA GLN A 87 -5.37 40.23 42.51
C GLN A 87 -5.41 39.74 41.06
N PRO A 88 -6.44 40.12 40.27
CA PRO A 88 -6.46 39.80 38.85
C PRO A 88 -5.24 40.44 38.19
N GLN A 89 -4.30 39.61 37.76
CA GLN A 89 -3.15 40.08 36.99
C GLN A 89 -3.58 40.20 35.53
N THR A 90 -3.41 41.40 34.99
CA THR A 90 -3.70 41.68 33.60
C THR A 90 -2.50 41.24 32.75
N GLY A 91 -2.72 40.39 31.74
CA GLY A 91 -1.70 39.92 30.81
C GLY A 91 -1.90 40.44 29.39
N ILE A 92 -0.84 40.41 28.59
CA ILE A 92 -0.85 40.67 27.14
C ILE A 92 -0.11 39.54 26.40
N LEU A 93 -0.41 39.32 25.11
CA LEU A 93 0.33 38.38 24.27
C LEU A 93 1.44 39.12 23.51
N CYS A 94 2.63 38.52 23.48
CA CYS A 94 3.73 39.04 22.68
C CYS A 94 3.39 38.94 21.18
N PRO A 95 3.42 40.03 20.39
CA PRO A 95 3.05 40.01 18.98
C PRO A 95 4.05 39.28 18.05
N VAL A 96 5.16 38.77 18.60
CA VAL A 96 6.23 38.10 17.82
C VAL A 96 6.24 36.59 18.04
N CYS A 97 5.93 36.12 19.26
CA CYS A 97 6.03 34.71 19.63
C CYS A 97 4.81 34.19 20.38
N ASP A 98 3.77 35.01 20.53
CA ASP A 98 2.52 34.72 21.25
C ASP A 98 2.69 34.29 22.71
N ALA A 99 3.88 34.49 23.29
CA ALA A 99 4.12 34.25 24.71
C ALA A 99 3.27 35.18 25.57
N GLN A 100 2.63 34.64 26.60
CA GLN A 100 1.94 35.40 27.63
C GLN A 100 2.95 36.25 28.43
N VAL A 101 2.62 37.53 28.60
CA VAL A 101 3.38 38.48 29.41
C VAL A 101 2.48 39.08 30.47
N ASP A 102 2.80 38.81 31.73
CA ASP A 102 2.08 39.37 32.87
C ASP A 102 2.50 40.84 33.07
N LEU A 103 1.53 41.76 33.16
CA LEU A 103 1.82 43.18 33.33
C LEU A 103 2.03 43.54 34.80
N PRO A 104 3.07 44.31 35.14
CA PRO A 104 3.27 44.83 36.48
C PRO A 104 2.17 45.86 36.85
N MET A 105 2.05 46.22 38.13
CA MET A 105 1.04 47.15 38.65
C MET A 105 0.98 48.52 37.93
N GLY A 106 2.08 48.96 37.30
CA GLY A 106 2.15 50.18 36.48
C GLY A 106 1.81 49.98 34.99
N GLY A 107 1.25 48.82 34.63
CA GLY A 107 0.91 48.43 33.26
C GLY A 107 2.14 48.34 32.35
N VAL A 108 1.92 48.52 31.04
CA VAL A 108 2.97 48.48 30.00
C VAL A 108 4.13 49.44 30.29
N LYS A 109 3.86 50.60 30.91
CA LYS A 109 4.89 51.61 31.21
C LYS A 109 5.86 51.19 32.31
N ALA A 110 5.52 50.19 33.10
CA ALA A 110 6.40 49.63 34.14
C ALA A 110 7.24 48.45 33.64
N LEU A 111 7.09 48.03 32.39
CA LEU A 111 8.00 47.06 31.76
C LEU A 111 9.39 47.67 31.56
N THR A 112 10.43 46.83 31.60
CA THR A 112 11.82 47.23 31.42
C THR A 112 12.01 47.95 30.09
N ILE A 113 12.65 49.12 30.12
CA ILE A 113 13.01 49.84 28.89
C ILE A 113 14.21 49.14 28.26
N ASP A 114 14.13 48.87 26.96
CA ASP A 114 15.26 48.33 26.21
C ASP A 114 16.24 49.45 25.84
N HIS A 115 17.16 49.74 26.77
CA HIS A 115 18.21 50.72 26.56
C HIS A 115 19.21 50.31 25.47
N LEU A 116 19.33 49.02 25.14
CA LEU A 116 20.18 48.54 24.04
C LEU A 116 19.54 48.92 22.70
N ALA A 117 18.26 48.62 22.51
CA ALA A 117 17.52 49.02 21.30
C ALA A 117 17.48 50.55 21.11
N MET A 118 17.32 51.33 22.18
CA MET A 118 17.43 52.80 22.10
C MET A 118 18.81 53.27 21.63
N ASN A 119 19.88 52.64 22.11
CA ASN A 119 21.23 52.97 21.70
C ASN A 119 21.51 52.56 20.25
N ASP A 120 20.96 51.44 19.80
CA ASP A 120 21.07 50.98 18.41
C ASP A 120 20.33 51.90 17.44
N VAL A 121 19.12 52.36 17.79
CA VAL A 121 18.40 53.40 17.03
C VAL A 121 19.22 54.68 16.97
N MET A 122 19.76 55.12 18.10
CA MET A 122 20.63 56.30 18.15
C MET A 122 21.86 56.13 17.25
N LEU A 123 22.48 54.95 17.22
CA LEU A 123 23.63 54.65 16.38
C LEU A 123 23.26 54.60 14.89
N GLU A 124 22.09 54.07 14.54
CA GLU A 124 21.59 54.08 13.17
C GLU A 124 21.25 55.51 12.70
N SER A 125 20.60 56.31 13.53
CA SER A 125 20.33 57.74 13.24
C SER A 125 21.62 58.55 13.04
N LEU A 126 22.72 58.14 13.69
CA LEU A 126 24.05 58.72 13.50
C LEU A 126 24.78 58.23 12.23
N ARG A 127 24.41 57.05 11.70
CA ARG A 127 24.96 56.47 10.46
C ARG A 127 24.20 56.92 9.22
N GLY A 128 22.90 57.19 9.32
CA GLY A 128 22.16 58.01 8.36
C GLY A 128 22.66 59.46 8.38
N GLU A 129 22.24 60.30 7.45
CA GLU A 129 22.71 61.70 7.28
C GLU A 129 22.33 62.66 8.46
N GLY A 130 22.35 62.20 9.72
CA GLY A 130 22.02 62.99 10.90
C GLY A 130 20.56 63.46 10.97
N GLN A 131 19.71 63.01 10.05
CA GLN A 131 18.33 63.44 9.94
C GLN A 131 17.54 62.96 11.18
N GLY A 132 17.12 63.92 12.01
CA GLY A 132 16.27 63.70 13.18
C GLY A 132 16.92 63.85 14.56
N LEU A 133 18.22 64.17 14.65
CA LEU A 133 18.86 64.49 15.94
C LEU A 133 18.80 66.00 16.21
N VAL A 134 18.07 66.38 17.26
CA VAL A 134 17.97 67.77 17.73
C VAL A 134 18.94 68.06 18.88
N CYS A 135 19.39 69.31 18.97
CA CYS A 135 20.26 69.79 20.04
C CYS A 135 19.62 69.61 21.42
N ASP A 136 20.31 68.94 22.35
CA ASP A 136 19.82 68.67 23.71
C ASP A 136 19.57 69.96 24.54
N LEU A 137 20.20 71.08 24.15
CA LEU A 137 20.08 72.36 24.87
C LEU A 137 19.00 73.30 24.32
N CYS A 138 18.69 73.22 23.02
CA CYS A 138 17.73 74.13 22.40
C CYS A 138 16.56 73.42 21.71
N SER A 139 16.59 72.10 21.58
CA SER A 139 15.56 71.24 20.96
C SER A 139 15.14 71.57 19.51
N ASP A 140 15.70 72.64 18.92
CA ASP A 140 15.22 73.22 17.67
C ASP A 140 16.15 73.02 16.46
N ARG A 141 17.45 72.80 16.71
CA ARG A 141 18.48 72.83 15.66
C ARG A 141 19.17 71.49 15.54
N ASP A 142 19.55 71.15 14.31
CA ASP A 142 20.31 69.93 14.00
C ASP A 142 21.63 69.90 14.77
N VAL A 143 21.95 68.71 15.27
CA VAL A 143 23.19 68.45 16.00
C VAL A 143 24.34 68.44 15.00
N GLU A 144 25.46 69.07 15.37
CA GLU A 144 26.72 68.99 14.61
C GLU A 144 27.81 68.28 15.40
N LYS A 145 27.84 68.49 16.73
CA LYS A 145 28.93 68.05 17.60
C LYS A 145 28.39 67.40 18.86
N ARG A 146 29.04 66.33 19.31
CA ARG A 146 28.76 65.67 20.59
C ARG A 146 29.85 66.01 21.60
N CYS A 147 29.45 66.43 22.77
CA CYS A 147 30.34 66.59 23.91
C CYS A 147 30.57 65.23 24.56
N GLN A 148 31.80 64.70 24.55
CA GLN A 148 32.11 63.42 25.20
C GLN A 148 32.04 63.50 26.73
N THR A 149 32.38 64.67 27.29
CA THR A 149 32.40 64.89 28.73
C THR A 149 30.98 65.05 29.31
N CYS A 150 30.09 65.76 28.62
CA CYS A 150 28.69 65.92 29.03
C CYS A 150 27.73 64.89 28.42
N LYS A 151 28.20 64.06 27.48
CA LYS A 151 27.37 63.16 26.66
C LYS A 151 26.19 63.86 25.95
N ALA A 152 26.32 65.18 25.72
CA ALA A 152 25.29 66.03 25.12
C ALA A 152 25.54 66.25 23.62
N ASN A 153 24.49 66.17 22.83
CA ASN A 153 24.44 66.45 21.41
C ASN A 153 24.09 67.94 21.20
N LEU A 154 25.00 68.71 20.61
CA LEU A 154 24.89 70.15 20.48
C LEU A 154 24.87 70.59 19.00
N CYS A 155 23.97 71.53 18.67
CA CYS A 155 24.06 72.29 17.42
C CYS A 155 25.27 73.22 17.43
N HIS A 156 25.61 73.79 16.27
CA HIS A 156 26.72 74.73 16.13
C HIS A 156 26.76 75.81 17.22
N PHE A 157 25.62 76.48 17.43
CA PHE A 157 25.49 77.62 18.33
C PHE A 157 25.62 77.20 19.80
N CYS A 158 24.93 76.13 20.18
CA CYS A 158 24.99 75.58 21.53
C CYS A 158 26.37 75.00 21.84
N CYS A 159 27.07 74.42 20.87
CA CYS A 159 28.46 74.01 21.03
C CYS A 159 29.38 75.21 21.33
N GLN A 160 29.22 76.31 20.60
CA GLN A 160 30.02 77.52 20.86
C GLN A 160 29.72 78.11 22.25
N ALA A 161 28.45 78.17 22.64
CA ALA A 161 28.06 78.63 23.96
C ALA A 161 28.61 77.72 25.07
N HIS A 162 28.52 76.40 24.87
CA HIS A 162 29.05 75.38 25.78
C HIS A 162 30.56 75.51 25.98
N ARG A 163 31.34 75.81 24.92
CA ARG A 163 32.80 76.01 25.07
C ARG A 163 33.17 77.34 25.73
N ARG A 164 32.26 78.32 25.78
CA ARG A 164 32.50 79.65 26.36
C ARG A 164 32.19 79.74 27.86
N GLN A 165 31.43 78.77 28.41
CA GLN A 165 31.13 78.74 29.84
C GLN A 165 32.31 78.18 30.64
N LYS A 166 32.69 78.87 31.74
CA LYS A 166 33.83 78.50 32.61
C LYS A 166 33.82 77.03 33.08
N LYS A 167 32.64 76.41 33.22
CA LYS A 167 32.48 75.04 33.71
C LYS A 167 32.66 73.96 32.63
N THR A 168 32.60 74.31 31.36
CA THR A 168 32.51 73.37 30.23
C THR A 168 33.53 73.66 29.12
N THR A 169 34.45 74.60 29.35
CA THR A 169 35.53 74.99 28.43
C THR A 169 36.49 73.84 28.12
N TYR A 170 36.73 72.96 29.09
CA TYR A 170 37.65 71.82 28.98
C TYR A 170 36.98 70.54 28.45
N HIS A 171 35.70 70.61 28.07
CA HIS A 171 34.98 69.44 27.60
C HIS A 171 35.36 69.10 26.16
N THR A 172 35.62 67.81 25.91
CA THR A 172 36.00 67.32 24.59
C THR A 172 34.78 67.29 23.68
N MET A 173 34.85 68.01 22.56
CA MET A 173 33.82 68.02 21.52
C MET A 173 34.30 67.18 20.33
N VAL A 174 33.43 66.31 19.83
CA VAL A 174 33.69 65.47 18.66
C VAL A 174 32.62 65.74 17.61
N ASP A 175 33.05 65.95 16.37
CA ASP A 175 32.17 66.10 15.22
C ASP A 175 31.39 64.79 14.97
N LEU A 176 30.09 64.90 14.70
CA LEU A 176 29.23 63.71 14.50
C LEU A 176 29.73 62.82 13.35
N LYS A 177 30.37 63.42 12.34
CA LYS A 177 30.93 62.74 11.17
C LYS A 177 32.12 61.82 11.51
N ASP A 178 32.82 62.11 12.61
CA ASP A 178 34.05 61.43 13.04
C ASP A 178 33.79 60.34 14.10
N LEU A 179 32.52 60.16 14.53
CA LEU A 179 32.12 59.16 15.53
C LEU A 179 32.06 57.71 15.01
N LYS A 180 32.45 57.46 13.75
CA LYS A 180 32.31 56.16 13.05
C LYS A 180 33.03 54.98 13.71
N GLY A 181 33.87 55.19 14.72
CA GLY A 181 34.61 54.15 15.45
C GLY A 181 34.29 53.99 16.94
N CYS A 182 33.31 54.71 17.51
CA CYS A 182 33.06 54.68 18.96
C CYS A 182 31.93 53.68 19.33
N SER A 183 32.26 52.62 20.08
CA SER A 183 31.32 51.55 20.46
C SER A 183 30.41 51.87 21.66
N ARG A 184 30.57 53.03 22.33
CA ARG A 184 29.78 53.39 23.52
C ARG A 184 29.25 54.83 23.44
N ILE A 185 28.16 55.02 22.70
CA ILE A 185 27.46 56.32 22.54
C ILE A 185 26.28 56.49 23.52
N GLY A 186 26.02 55.50 24.38
CA GLY A 186 24.82 55.44 25.21
C GLY A 186 24.62 56.63 26.16
N LYS A 187 23.36 57.08 26.25
CA LYS A 187 22.89 58.05 27.25
C LYS A 187 23.02 57.44 28.66
N ALA A 188 23.22 58.28 29.67
CA ALA A 188 23.20 57.81 31.04
C ALA A 188 21.80 57.29 31.40
N ILE A 189 21.73 56.13 32.06
CA ILE A 189 20.47 55.56 32.51
C ILE A 189 20.13 56.22 33.86
N LEU A 190 19.00 56.91 33.90
CA LEU A 190 18.54 57.68 35.05
C LEU A 190 17.65 56.83 35.96
N CYS A 191 17.65 57.13 37.25
CA CYS A 191 16.82 56.43 38.22
C CYS A 191 15.34 56.79 38.03
N PRO A 192 14.42 55.81 37.96
CA PRO A 192 12.99 56.08 37.85
C PRO A 192 12.40 56.84 39.05
N ALA A 193 12.96 56.61 40.26
CA ALA A 193 12.54 57.31 41.48
C ALA A 193 13.21 58.67 41.67
N HIS A 194 14.44 58.84 41.14
CA HIS A 194 15.23 60.06 41.23
C HIS A 194 15.71 60.49 39.83
N PRO A 195 14.86 61.19 39.05
CA PRO A 195 15.13 61.45 37.63
C PRO A 195 16.39 62.27 37.33
N ALA A 196 16.94 62.98 38.32
CA ALA A 196 18.18 63.75 38.18
C ALA A 196 19.45 62.90 38.42
N GLU A 197 19.32 61.70 38.97
CA GLU A 197 20.45 60.86 39.39
C GLU A 197 20.68 59.67 38.45
N GLU A 198 21.95 59.38 38.17
CA GLU A 198 22.36 58.24 37.33
C GLU A 198 22.46 56.94 38.14
N LEU A 199 22.05 55.83 37.53
CA LEU A 199 22.25 54.50 38.08
C LEU A 199 23.71 54.07 37.91
N ARG A 200 24.49 54.11 39.01
CA ARG A 200 25.92 53.75 39.03
C ARG A 200 26.28 52.68 40.05
N LEU A 201 25.36 52.36 40.96
CA LEU A 201 25.54 51.38 42.03
C LEU A 201 24.60 50.19 41.77
N PHE A 202 24.92 49.04 42.35
CA PHE A 202 24.11 47.83 42.28
C PHE A 202 23.91 47.29 43.69
N CYS A 203 22.66 47.02 44.06
CA CYS A 203 22.29 46.50 45.35
C CYS A 203 22.19 44.98 45.28
N GLU A 204 23.09 44.25 45.94
CA GLU A 204 23.14 42.77 45.84
C GLU A 204 21.94 42.10 46.48
N LEU A 205 21.38 42.66 47.56
CA LEU A 205 20.19 42.10 48.22
C LEU A 205 18.90 42.24 47.39
N CYS A 206 18.82 43.26 46.55
CA CYS A 206 17.63 43.54 45.73
C CYS A 206 17.80 43.13 44.27
N ASP A 207 19.00 42.67 43.90
CA ASP A 207 19.40 42.29 42.54
C ASP A 207 19.05 43.36 41.47
N GLN A 208 19.24 44.64 41.81
CA GLN A 208 18.84 45.77 40.95
C GLN A 208 19.83 46.95 41.01
N PRO A 209 19.98 47.70 39.89
CA PRO A 209 20.78 48.92 39.86
C PRO A 209 20.09 50.06 40.63
N VAL A 210 20.86 50.81 41.42
CA VAL A 210 20.39 51.90 42.28
C VAL A 210 21.23 53.17 42.09
N CYS A 211 20.65 54.34 42.37
CA CYS A 211 21.38 55.62 42.39
C CYS A 211 21.86 55.96 43.81
N ARG A 212 22.62 57.06 43.95
CA ARG A 212 23.16 57.52 45.24
C ARG A 212 22.05 57.84 46.26
N ASP A 213 20.97 58.48 45.80
CA ASP A 213 19.84 58.83 46.66
C ASP A 213 19.07 57.59 47.13
N CYS A 214 18.94 56.56 46.28
CA CYS A 214 18.34 55.27 46.67
C CYS A 214 19.12 54.57 47.78
N VAL A 215 20.45 54.65 47.75
CA VAL A 215 21.31 54.07 48.80
C VAL A 215 21.13 54.78 50.13
N VAL A 216 20.90 56.09 50.14
CA VAL A 216 20.66 56.82 51.41
C VAL A 216 19.22 56.60 51.92
N GLY A 217 18.26 56.36 51.01
CA GLY A 217 16.86 56.12 51.32
C GLY A 217 16.51 54.63 51.46
N ALA A 218 15.88 54.08 50.42
CA ALA A 218 15.26 52.75 50.44
C ALA A 218 16.26 51.58 50.61
N HIS A 219 17.54 51.78 50.30
CA HIS A 219 18.59 50.74 50.34
C HIS A 219 19.69 51.03 51.38
N ARG A 220 19.35 51.75 52.47
CA ARG A 220 20.30 52.24 53.48
C ARG A 220 21.18 51.17 54.12
N GLU A 221 20.67 49.97 54.30
CA GLU A 221 21.37 48.87 54.97
C GLU A 221 21.73 47.74 53.99
N HIS A 222 21.55 47.95 52.69
CA HIS A 222 21.83 46.92 51.70
C HIS A 222 23.28 47.01 51.17
N PRO A 223 23.97 45.88 50.94
CA PRO A 223 25.28 45.85 50.31
C PRO A 223 25.16 46.37 48.87
N CYS A 224 25.77 47.52 48.63
CA CYS A 224 25.79 48.17 47.32
C CYS A 224 27.23 48.43 46.88
N ASP A 225 27.57 48.05 45.66
CA ASP A 225 28.89 48.33 45.05
C ASP A 225 28.70 49.00 43.67
N PHE A 226 29.75 49.57 43.11
CA PHE A 226 29.75 50.14 41.77
C PHE A 226 29.46 49.07 40.73
N THR A 227 28.62 49.40 39.74
CA THR A 227 28.28 48.49 38.64
C THR A 227 29.51 47.98 37.89
N SER A 228 30.58 48.78 37.80
CA SER A 228 31.86 48.38 37.21
C SER A 228 32.55 47.20 37.92
N ASN A 229 32.31 47.04 39.23
CA ASN A 229 32.96 46.03 40.04
C ASN A 229 32.18 44.71 39.98
N VAL A 230 30.85 44.77 40.05
CA VAL A 230 29.97 43.59 40.06
C VAL A 230 29.63 43.02 38.68
N ILE A 231 29.74 43.82 37.60
CA ILE A 231 29.34 43.39 36.25
C ILE A 231 30.09 42.16 35.75
N HIS A 232 31.32 41.92 36.22
CA HIS A 232 32.08 40.74 35.84
C HIS A 232 31.39 39.46 36.31
N LYS A 233 30.99 39.39 37.60
CA LYS A 233 30.30 38.23 38.19
C LYS A 233 28.97 37.93 37.51
N HIS A 234 28.09 38.92 37.39
CA HIS A 234 26.78 38.74 36.75
C HIS A 234 26.92 38.50 35.23
N GLY A 235 27.86 39.19 34.59
CA GLY A 235 28.15 39.00 33.17
C GLY A 235 28.74 37.63 32.84
N ASP A 236 29.59 37.07 33.71
CA ASP A 236 30.14 35.72 33.56
C ASP A 236 29.05 34.65 33.68
N SER A 237 28.12 34.83 34.62
CA SER A 237 26.96 33.92 34.78
C SER A 237 26.10 33.88 33.51
N VAL A 238 25.82 35.04 32.90
CA VAL A 238 25.08 35.10 31.63
C VAL A 238 25.88 34.52 30.45
N ARG A 239 27.20 34.77 30.41
CA ARG A 239 28.10 34.18 29.39
C ARG A 239 28.16 32.66 29.47
N GLU A 240 28.13 32.10 30.68
CA GLU A 240 28.08 30.67 30.92
C GLU A 240 26.77 30.06 30.39
N LEU A 241 25.62 30.62 30.75
CA LEU A 241 24.33 30.18 30.21
C LEU A 241 24.26 30.26 28.68
N LEU A 242 24.87 31.31 28.09
CA LEU A 242 24.98 31.43 26.64
C LEU A 242 25.87 30.33 26.04
N ARG A 243 27.02 30.04 26.67
CA ARG A 243 27.95 28.98 26.25
C ARG A 243 27.29 27.59 26.28
N ASP A 244 26.38 27.36 27.23
CA ASP A 244 25.64 26.09 27.33
C ASP A 244 24.48 26.00 26.33
N THR A 245 23.88 27.15 25.98
CA THR A 245 22.73 27.20 25.07
C THR A 245 23.15 27.20 23.60
N GLN A 246 24.28 27.83 23.25
CA GLN A 246 24.75 27.98 21.88
C GLN A 246 24.94 26.63 21.13
N PRO A 247 25.56 25.58 21.71
CA PRO A 247 25.69 24.29 21.05
C PRO A 247 24.34 23.60 20.82
N ARG A 248 23.33 23.87 21.66
CA ARG A 248 21.98 23.32 21.45
C ARG A 248 21.31 23.95 20.24
N VAL A 249 21.57 25.23 19.95
CA VAL A 249 21.09 25.89 18.73
C VAL A 249 21.72 25.24 17.51
N GLU A 250 23.05 25.07 17.51
CA GLU A 250 23.79 24.42 16.41
C GLU A 250 23.30 22.98 16.17
N ALA A 251 23.10 22.20 17.24
CA ALA A 251 22.58 20.84 17.15
C ALA A 251 21.16 20.79 16.56
N LEU A 252 20.29 21.76 16.89
CA LEU A 252 18.94 21.86 16.32
C LEU A 252 18.97 22.26 14.85
N GLU A 253 19.85 23.18 14.46
CA GLU A 253 20.03 23.58 13.07
C GLU A 253 20.54 22.41 12.21
N GLU A 254 21.51 21.64 12.72
CA GLU A 254 22.02 20.43 12.09
C GLU A 254 20.93 19.35 11.97
N ALA A 255 20.18 19.11 13.05
CA ALA A 255 19.06 18.16 13.03
C ALA A 255 18.00 18.55 12.00
N LEU A 256 17.65 19.84 11.89
CA LEU A 256 16.72 20.33 10.88
C LEU A 256 17.27 20.18 9.46
N ALA A 257 18.57 20.40 9.24
CA ALA A 257 19.23 20.16 7.96
C ALA A 257 19.21 18.67 7.59
N GLN A 258 19.46 17.79 8.56
CA GLN A 258 19.41 16.34 8.37
C GLN A 258 17.99 15.85 8.04
N VAL A 259 16.96 16.35 8.74
CA VAL A 259 15.55 16.03 8.44
C VAL A 259 15.18 16.49 7.03
N LYS A 260 15.63 17.67 6.60
CA LYS A 260 15.41 18.15 5.22
C LYS A 260 16.10 17.25 4.19
N GLY A 261 17.36 16.87 4.44
CA GLY A 261 18.13 16.00 3.55
C GLY A 261 17.56 14.59 3.44
N THR A 262 17.08 14.02 4.56
CA THR A 262 16.42 12.71 4.55
C THR A 262 15.08 12.75 3.82
N ASN A 263 14.30 13.82 3.98
CA ASN A 263 13.04 14.00 3.26
C ASN A 263 13.25 14.14 1.74
N SER A 264 14.27 14.88 1.30
CA SER A 264 14.58 14.99 -0.13
C SER A 264 15.07 13.67 -0.72
N ALA A 265 15.92 12.94 0.00
CA ALA A 265 16.36 11.60 -0.41
C ALA A 265 15.20 10.61 -0.50
N LEU A 266 14.26 10.65 0.45
CA LEU A 266 13.04 9.85 0.40
C LEU A 266 12.19 10.17 -0.83
N GLN A 267 11.99 11.46 -1.12
CA GLN A 267 11.23 11.90 -2.29
C GLN A 267 11.86 11.40 -3.60
N GLN A 268 13.18 11.52 -3.75
CA GLN A 268 13.90 10.99 -4.92
C GLN A 268 13.75 9.48 -5.06
N ARG A 269 13.80 8.73 -3.95
CA ARG A 269 13.58 7.28 -3.97
C ARG A 269 12.17 6.90 -4.39
N VAL A 270 11.16 7.63 -3.91
CA VAL A 270 9.77 7.41 -4.30
C VAL A 270 9.59 7.65 -5.81
N GLU A 271 10.19 8.72 -6.34
CA GLU A 271 10.14 9.04 -7.76
C GLU A 271 10.86 7.98 -8.62
N ALA A 272 12.02 7.50 -8.17
CA ALA A 272 12.77 6.44 -8.85
C ALA A 272 11.97 5.13 -8.92
N VAL A 273 11.42 4.67 -7.79
CA VAL A 273 10.59 3.45 -7.75
C VAL A 273 9.33 3.61 -8.61
N ALA A 274 8.72 4.79 -8.61
CA ALA A 274 7.58 5.07 -9.47
C ALA A 274 7.95 5.01 -10.96
N ALA A 275 9.17 5.42 -11.33
CA ALA A 275 9.68 5.29 -12.69
C ALA A 275 9.90 3.82 -13.08
N ASP A 276 10.51 3.02 -12.19
CA ASP A 276 10.73 1.59 -12.42
C ASP A 276 9.41 0.84 -12.66
N ILE A 277 8.37 1.13 -11.85
CA ILE A 277 7.03 0.56 -12.02
C ILE A 277 6.48 0.90 -13.41
N ARG A 278 6.55 2.17 -13.83
CA ARG A 278 6.07 2.60 -15.15
C ARG A 278 6.81 1.87 -16.27
N THR A 279 8.14 1.82 -16.21
CA THR A 279 8.96 1.14 -17.21
C THR A 279 8.66 -0.36 -17.30
N PHE A 280 8.48 -1.04 -16.16
CA PHE A 280 8.07 -2.44 -16.12
C PHE A 280 6.70 -2.64 -16.77
N SER A 281 5.70 -1.84 -16.39
CA SER A 281 4.34 -1.93 -16.94
C SER A 281 4.31 -1.68 -18.44
N GLU A 282 5.01 -0.65 -18.93
CA GLU A 282 5.12 -0.35 -20.37
C GLU A 282 5.80 -1.50 -21.14
N GLY A 283 6.85 -2.10 -20.56
CA GLY A 283 7.51 -3.27 -21.13
C GLY A 283 6.56 -4.48 -21.24
N TYR A 284 5.75 -4.71 -20.21
CA TYR A 284 4.78 -5.80 -20.19
C TYR A 284 3.64 -5.59 -21.19
N ILE A 285 3.10 -4.37 -21.28
CA ILE A 285 2.08 -4.00 -22.27
C ILE A 285 2.60 -4.25 -23.69
N LYS A 286 3.82 -3.78 -24.01
CA LYS A 286 4.43 -4.00 -25.32
C LYS A 286 4.59 -5.49 -25.66
N ALA A 287 4.97 -6.31 -24.68
CA ALA A 287 5.08 -7.75 -24.87
C ALA A 287 3.71 -8.40 -25.18
N ILE A 288 2.64 -7.94 -24.52
CA ILE A 288 1.27 -8.41 -24.79
C ILE A 288 0.80 -7.95 -26.18
N GLU A 289 1.04 -6.70 -26.56
CA GLU A 289 0.68 -6.17 -27.88
C GLU A 289 1.38 -6.91 -29.02
N GLU A 290 2.69 -7.18 -28.89
CA GLU A 290 3.43 -7.97 -29.87
C GLU A 290 2.93 -9.41 -29.97
N HIS A 291 2.55 -10.02 -28.84
CA HIS A 291 1.96 -11.35 -28.83
C HIS A 291 0.59 -11.37 -29.52
N ARG A 292 -0.26 -10.37 -29.26
CA ARG A 292 -1.54 -10.17 -29.96
C ARG A 292 -1.33 -10.10 -31.47
N ASP A 293 -0.43 -9.24 -31.92
CA ASP A 293 -0.20 -9.01 -33.35
C ASP A 293 0.36 -10.27 -34.03
N ARG A 294 1.21 -11.03 -33.33
CA ARG A 294 1.70 -12.34 -33.78
C ARG A 294 0.56 -13.35 -33.94
N LEU A 295 -0.34 -13.46 -32.95
CA LEU A 295 -1.49 -14.35 -33.03
C LEU A 295 -2.42 -13.97 -34.18
N LEU A 296 -2.72 -12.69 -34.37
CA LEU A 296 -3.54 -12.22 -35.49
C LEU A 296 -2.90 -12.56 -36.84
N LYS A 297 -1.57 -12.40 -36.96
CA LYS A 297 -0.86 -12.82 -38.16
C LYS A 297 -0.94 -14.34 -38.38
N GLN A 298 -0.75 -15.15 -37.33
CA GLN A 298 -0.89 -16.60 -37.41
C GLN A 298 -2.30 -17.02 -37.85
N LEU A 299 -3.34 -16.34 -37.36
CA LEU A 299 -4.73 -16.60 -37.76
C LEU A 299 -4.95 -16.31 -39.25
N GLU A 300 -4.38 -15.22 -39.74
CA GLU A 300 -4.45 -14.81 -41.14
C GLU A 300 -3.70 -15.80 -42.05
N ASP A 301 -2.50 -16.21 -41.65
CA ASP A 301 -1.72 -17.22 -42.37
C ASP A 301 -2.48 -18.56 -42.45
N LEU A 302 -3.12 -18.98 -41.35
CA LEU A 302 -3.97 -20.18 -41.32
C LEU A 302 -5.18 -20.04 -42.26
N ARG A 303 -5.87 -18.89 -42.25
CA ARG A 303 -6.99 -18.61 -43.14
C ARG A 303 -6.57 -18.76 -44.60
N LEU A 304 -5.48 -18.09 -45.00
CA LEU A 304 -4.96 -18.16 -46.36
C LEU A 304 -4.57 -19.59 -46.76
N GLN A 305 -3.93 -20.35 -45.87
CA GLN A 305 -3.56 -21.73 -46.13
C GLN A 305 -4.80 -22.64 -46.35
N GLN A 306 -5.80 -22.49 -45.51
CA GLN A 306 -7.06 -23.25 -45.60
C GLN A 306 -7.84 -22.90 -46.87
N GLU A 307 -7.98 -21.61 -47.18
CA GLU A 307 -8.69 -21.12 -48.36
C GLU A 307 -8.01 -21.59 -49.66
N ASN A 308 -6.68 -21.49 -49.75
CA ASN A 308 -5.93 -21.98 -50.90
C ASN A 308 -6.12 -23.49 -51.13
N SER A 309 -6.16 -24.26 -50.05
CA SER A 309 -6.37 -25.72 -50.12
C SER A 309 -7.78 -26.06 -50.63
N LEU A 310 -8.79 -25.32 -50.17
CA LEU A 310 -10.18 -25.48 -50.63
C LEU A 310 -10.35 -25.03 -52.08
N GLN A 311 -9.75 -23.91 -52.47
CA GLN A 311 -9.77 -23.42 -53.85
C GLN A 311 -9.14 -24.43 -54.82
N LEU A 312 -8.00 -25.04 -54.44
CA LEU A 312 -7.36 -26.08 -55.24
C LEU A 312 -8.25 -27.32 -55.37
N GLN A 313 -8.84 -27.79 -54.26
CA GLN A 313 -9.75 -28.94 -54.29
C GLN A 313 -10.98 -28.65 -55.16
N LYS A 314 -11.55 -27.44 -55.06
CA LYS A 314 -12.68 -27.00 -55.90
C LYS A 314 -12.31 -27.05 -57.38
N ALA A 315 -11.18 -26.46 -57.78
CA ALA A 315 -10.75 -26.45 -59.18
C ALA A 315 -10.55 -27.88 -59.73
N GLN A 316 -9.98 -28.79 -58.94
CA GLN A 316 -9.82 -30.19 -59.31
C GLN A 316 -11.16 -30.89 -59.52
N LEU A 317 -12.14 -30.67 -58.63
CA LEU A 317 -13.48 -31.26 -58.74
C LEU A 317 -14.27 -30.67 -59.92
N GLU A 318 -14.18 -29.35 -60.15
CA GLU A 318 -14.83 -28.68 -61.28
C GLU A 318 -14.29 -29.20 -62.62
N GLN A 319 -12.97 -29.38 -62.74
CA GLN A 319 -12.36 -29.96 -63.94
C GLN A 319 -12.80 -31.41 -64.15
N LEU A 320 -12.77 -32.25 -63.10
CA LEU A 320 -13.23 -33.64 -63.21
C LEU A 320 -14.70 -33.71 -63.61
N LEU A 321 -15.55 -32.84 -63.04
CA LEU A 321 -16.96 -32.78 -63.39
C LEU A 321 -17.17 -32.38 -64.85
N ALA A 322 -16.42 -31.39 -65.36
CA ALA A 322 -16.49 -30.97 -66.77
C ALA A 322 -16.04 -32.10 -67.71
N ASP A 323 -14.96 -32.80 -67.36
CA ASP A 323 -14.43 -33.95 -68.09
C ASP A 323 -15.43 -35.12 -68.14
N MET A 324 -16.09 -35.41 -67.03
CA MET A 324 -17.12 -36.44 -66.93
C MET A 324 -18.37 -36.06 -67.71
N ARG A 325 -18.88 -34.82 -67.56
CA ARG A 325 -20.05 -34.32 -68.31
C ARG A 325 -19.84 -34.41 -69.81
N THR A 326 -18.69 -33.92 -70.29
CA THR A 326 -18.36 -33.98 -71.73
C THR A 326 -18.32 -35.44 -72.23
N GLY A 327 -17.74 -36.36 -71.45
CA GLY A 327 -17.70 -37.78 -71.79
C GLY A 327 -19.09 -38.42 -71.84
N VAL A 328 -19.96 -38.10 -70.88
CA VAL A 328 -21.34 -38.60 -70.80
C VAL A 328 -22.19 -38.02 -71.93
N GLU A 329 -22.25 -36.70 -72.08
CA GLU A 329 -23.07 -36.00 -73.08
C GLU A 329 -22.74 -36.46 -74.51
N PHE A 330 -21.46 -36.58 -74.85
CA PHE A 330 -21.04 -37.08 -76.17
C PHE A 330 -21.48 -38.53 -76.38
N THR A 331 -21.30 -39.39 -75.37
CA THR A 331 -21.64 -40.81 -75.47
C THR A 331 -23.16 -41.02 -75.57
N GLU A 332 -23.94 -40.28 -74.78
CA GLU A 332 -25.40 -40.31 -74.84
C GLU A 332 -25.92 -39.85 -76.21
N HIS A 333 -25.38 -38.75 -76.75
CA HIS A 333 -25.75 -38.26 -78.08
C HIS A 333 -25.38 -39.26 -79.18
N LEU A 334 -24.17 -39.82 -79.12
CA LEU A 334 -23.70 -40.85 -80.06
C LEU A 334 -24.62 -42.08 -80.06
N LEU A 335 -25.05 -42.55 -78.88
CA LEU A 335 -25.94 -43.72 -78.75
C LEU A 335 -27.40 -43.43 -79.11
N THR A 336 -27.85 -42.18 -78.94
CA THR A 336 -29.24 -41.79 -79.21
C THR A 336 -29.47 -41.42 -80.66
N SER A 337 -28.49 -40.78 -81.32
CA SER A 337 -28.66 -40.17 -82.63
C SER A 337 -27.65 -40.62 -83.69
N GLY A 338 -26.60 -41.34 -83.31
CA GLY A 338 -25.58 -41.86 -84.23
C GLY A 338 -26.03 -43.11 -84.98
N THR A 339 -25.49 -43.30 -86.18
CA THR A 339 -25.67 -44.54 -86.95
C THR A 339 -24.79 -45.67 -86.41
N ASP A 340 -25.16 -46.93 -86.68
CA ASP A 340 -24.37 -48.11 -86.25
C ASP A 340 -22.89 -48.02 -86.65
N LEU A 341 -22.60 -47.48 -87.84
CA LEU A 341 -21.22 -47.34 -88.33
C LEU A 341 -20.44 -46.24 -87.59
N GLU A 342 -21.05 -45.08 -87.31
CA GLU A 342 -20.43 -44.00 -86.53
C GLU A 342 -20.13 -44.46 -85.09
N ILE A 343 -21.04 -45.22 -84.48
CA ILE A 343 -20.85 -45.83 -83.16
C ILE A 343 -19.65 -46.78 -83.20
N LEU A 344 -19.56 -47.68 -84.19
CA LEU A 344 -18.46 -48.65 -84.29
C LEU A 344 -17.10 -47.99 -84.54
N ILE A 345 -17.03 -46.94 -85.35
CA ILE A 345 -15.79 -46.19 -85.64
C ILE A 345 -15.30 -45.45 -84.38
N THR A 346 -16.21 -44.84 -83.61
CA THR A 346 -15.87 -44.03 -82.43
C THR A 346 -15.74 -44.84 -81.13
N LYS A 347 -16.25 -46.07 -81.09
CA LYS A 347 -16.27 -46.96 -79.92
C LYS A 347 -14.93 -47.04 -79.18
N GLY A 348 -13.83 -47.22 -79.90
CA GLY A 348 -12.50 -47.39 -79.29
C GLY A 348 -12.12 -46.21 -78.40
N VAL A 349 -12.30 -44.98 -78.92
CA VAL A 349 -11.96 -43.74 -78.24
C VAL A 349 -12.89 -43.49 -77.04
N VAL A 350 -14.20 -43.73 -77.22
CA VAL A 350 -15.21 -43.55 -76.16
C VAL A 350 -14.97 -44.52 -75.01
N VAL A 351 -14.81 -45.82 -75.31
CA VAL A 351 -14.57 -46.85 -74.28
C VAL A 351 -13.29 -46.55 -73.51
N GLU A 352 -12.20 -46.17 -74.19
CA GLU A 352 -10.95 -45.82 -73.52
C GLU A 352 -11.11 -44.60 -72.60
N ARG A 353 -11.78 -43.53 -73.08
CA ARG A 353 -12.01 -42.31 -72.29
C ARG A 353 -12.87 -42.57 -71.06
N LEU A 354 -14.01 -43.26 -71.22
CA LEU A 354 -14.91 -43.56 -70.11
C LEU A 354 -14.26 -44.51 -69.09
N THR A 355 -13.48 -45.49 -69.56
CA THR A 355 -12.73 -46.38 -68.66
C THR A 355 -11.74 -45.60 -67.81
N LYS A 356 -11.02 -44.63 -68.39
CA LYS A 356 -10.11 -43.74 -67.64
C LYS A 356 -10.87 -42.88 -66.62
N LEU A 357 -11.98 -42.27 -67.01
CA LEU A 357 -12.78 -41.42 -66.12
C LEU A 357 -13.36 -42.19 -64.93
N ASN A 358 -13.83 -43.42 -65.15
CA ASN A 358 -14.40 -44.28 -64.10
C ASN A 358 -13.36 -44.79 -63.09
N GLN A 359 -12.07 -44.70 -63.41
CA GLN A 359 -10.97 -45.10 -62.52
C GLN A 359 -10.43 -43.94 -61.67
N VAL A 360 -10.85 -42.69 -61.92
CA VAL A 360 -10.37 -41.54 -61.15
C VAL A 360 -11.01 -41.52 -59.76
N GLU A 361 -10.19 -41.64 -58.72
CA GLU A 361 -10.62 -41.45 -57.34
C GLU A 361 -10.69 -39.97 -56.97
N TYR A 362 -11.77 -39.56 -56.30
CA TYR A 362 -11.94 -38.20 -55.79
C TYR A 362 -12.56 -38.19 -54.39
N SER A 363 -12.25 -37.15 -53.61
CA SER A 363 -12.80 -36.97 -52.27
C SER A 363 -14.01 -36.04 -52.31
N ALA A 364 -15.18 -36.54 -51.93
CA ALA A 364 -16.41 -35.75 -51.84
C ALA A 364 -16.48 -34.83 -50.60
N ARG A 365 -15.56 -35.00 -49.63
CA ARG A 365 -15.50 -34.17 -48.41
C ARG A 365 -14.38 -33.14 -48.51
N PRO A 366 -14.57 -31.92 -47.96
CA PRO A 366 -13.49 -30.94 -47.84
C PRO A 366 -12.29 -31.53 -47.09
N ARG A 367 -11.07 -31.28 -47.58
CA ARG A 367 -9.82 -31.77 -46.96
C ARG A 367 -9.39 -30.98 -45.73
N VAL A 368 -10.05 -29.87 -45.44
CA VAL A 368 -9.68 -28.92 -44.39
C VAL A 368 -10.74 -28.92 -43.30
N ASN A 369 -10.29 -28.93 -42.03
CA ASN A 369 -11.15 -28.77 -40.86
C ASN A 369 -11.61 -27.31 -40.74
N ASP A 370 -12.91 -27.09 -40.55
CA ASP A 370 -13.56 -25.78 -40.46
C ASP A 370 -13.32 -25.06 -39.12
N LYS A 371 -12.64 -25.71 -38.17
CA LYS A 371 -12.56 -25.23 -36.79
C LYS A 371 -11.20 -24.66 -36.41
N ILE A 372 -11.17 -23.35 -36.21
CA ILE A 372 -10.06 -22.60 -35.60
C ILE A 372 -10.55 -22.06 -34.25
N CYS A 373 -9.79 -22.31 -33.17
CA CYS A 373 -10.15 -21.85 -31.84
C CYS A 373 -8.99 -21.11 -31.14
N PHE A 374 -9.32 -20.14 -30.31
CA PHE A 374 -8.37 -19.41 -29.47
C PHE A 374 -8.49 -19.90 -28.02
N SER A 375 -7.35 -20.18 -27.39
CA SER A 375 -7.25 -20.70 -26.01
C SER A 375 -6.52 -19.67 -25.14
N PRO A 376 -7.23 -18.73 -24.48
CA PRO A 376 -6.62 -17.60 -23.78
C PRO A 376 -5.70 -17.98 -22.62
N GLN A 377 -5.94 -19.13 -21.98
CA GLN A 377 -5.21 -19.58 -20.78
C GLN A 377 -4.02 -20.49 -21.11
N GLU A 378 -3.82 -20.82 -22.40
CA GLU A 378 -2.72 -21.68 -22.84
C GLU A 378 -1.40 -20.90 -22.80
N LYS A 379 -0.35 -21.51 -22.23
CA LYS A 379 0.98 -20.89 -22.18
C LYS A 379 1.57 -20.83 -23.58
N ALA A 380 1.88 -19.63 -24.05
CA ALA A 380 2.44 -19.37 -25.39
C ALA A 380 3.93 -19.01 -25.38
N GLY A 381 4.65 -19.39 -24.30
CA GLY A 381 6.07 -19.15 -24.13
C GLY A 381 6.39 -17.76 -23.58
N ARG A 382 7.51 -17.16 -24.03
CA ARG A 382 7.97 -15.84 -23.57
C ARG A 382 8.08 -14.84 -24.71
N CYS A 383 7.64 -13.60 -24.46
CA CYS A 383 7.80 -12.46 -25.35
C CYS A 383 8.50 -11.34 -24.59
N ARG A 384 9.63 -10.84 -25.11
CA ARG A 384 10.48 -9.85 -24.41
C ARG A 384 10.84 -10.24 -22.96
N GLY A 385 10.98 -11.54 -22.71
CA GLY A 385 11.26 -12.10 -21.37
C GLY A 385 10.03 -12.31 -20.48
N TYR A 386 8.85 -11.80 -20.85
CA TYR A 386 7.59 -11.98 -20.13
C TYR A 386 6.86 -13.24 -20.56
N GLU A 387 6.29 -13.98 -19.62
CA GLU A 387 5.41 -15.10 -19.93
C GLU A 387 4.11 -14.60 -20.55
N VAL A 388 3.75 -15.15 -21.71
CA VAL A 388 2.54 -14.79 -22.45
C VAL A 388 1.59 -15.98 -22.57
N TYR A 389 0.31 -15.67 -22.67
CA TYR A 389 -0.78 -16.64 -22.71
C TYR A 389 -1.67 -16.36 -23.93
N GLY A 390 -2.35 -17.39 -24.43
CA GLY A 390 -3.15 -17.33 -25.64
C GLY A 390 -2.48 -18.03 -26.80
N ALA A 391 -3.08 -19.12 -27.29
CA ALA A 391 -2.64 -19.86 -28.47
C ALA A 391 -3.80 -20.10 -29.43
N ILE A 392 -3.49 -20.20 -30.73
CA ILE A 392 -4.44 -20.58 -31.78
C ILE A 392 -4.28 -22.06 -32.07
N ASN A 393 -5.41 -22.77 -32.05
CA ASN A 393 -5.48 -24.22 -32.16
C ASN A 393 -6.38 -24.62 -33.32
N THR A 394 -5.88 -25.54 -34.16
CA THR A 394 -6.59 -26.11 -35.33
C THR A 394 -7.03 -27.56 -35.11
N LYS A 395 -6.58 -28.19 -34.02
CA LYS A 395 -7.02 -29.52 -33.57
C LYS A 395 -8.06 -29.35 -32.48
N GLU A 396 -9.28 -29.78 -32.72
CA GLU A 396 -10.36 -29.80 -31.73
C GLU A 396 -10.58 -31.23 -31.22
N VAL A 397 -10.97 -31.35 -29.95
CA VAL A 397 -11.52 -32.59 -29.42
C VAL A 397 -12.77 -32.97 -30.20
N ASP A 398 -12.80 -34.19 -30.74
CA ASP A 398 -13.99 -34.83 -31.25
C ASP A 398 -14.61 -35.70 -30.15
N PRO A 399 -15.77 -35.33 -29.58
CA PRO A 399 -16.45 -36.13 -28.57
C PRO A 399 -16.67 -37.59 -29.01
N ALA A 400 -16.91 -37.83 -30.31
CA ALA A 400 -17.17 -39.16 -30.84
C ALA A 400 -15.91 -40.05 -30.88
N GLN A 401 -14.71 -39.47 -30.85
CA GLN A 401 -13.43 -40.19 -30.79
C GLN A 401 -12.86 -40.29 -29.38
N CYS A 402 -13.44 -39.57 -28.41
CA CYS A 402 -12.97 -39.60 -27.02
C CYS A 402 -13.23 -40.95 -26.36
N VAL A 403 -12.27 -41.44 -25.57
CA VAL A 403 -12.33 -42.78 -24.96
C VAL A 403 -12.35 -42.67 -23.43
N LEU A 404 -13.27 -43.39 -22.80
CA LEU A 404 -13.33 -43.54 -21.35
C LEU A 404 -12.50 -44.76 -20.90
N GLN A 405 -11.56 -44.56 -19.98
CA GLN A 405 -10.70 -45.60 -19.43
C GLN A 405 -10.78 -45.65 -17.90
N GLY A 406 -10.88 -46.83 -17.30
CA GLY A 406 -10.89 -46.97 -15.84
C GLY A 406 -11.37 -48.33 -15.39
N LYS A 407 -10.78 -48.84 -14.29
CA LYS A 407 -11.11 -50.17 -13.73
C LYS A 407 -12.53 -50.25 -13.17
N ASP A 408 -13.11 -49.10 -12.81
CA ASP A 408 -14.40 -48.98 -12.13
C ASP A 408 -15.50 -48.36 -13.02
N LEU A 409 -15.33 -48.37 -14.35
CA LEU A 409 -16.29 -47.75 -15.29
C LEU A 409 -17.72 -48.27 -15.15
N HIS A 410 -17.91 -49.52 -14.71
CA HIS A 410 -19.23 -50.14 -14.59
C HIS A 410 -19.55 -50.63 -13.16
N ARG A 411 -18.59 -50.56 -12.24
CA ARG A 411 -18.72 -51.10 -10.89
C ARG A 411 -18.17 -50.10 -9.89
N ALA A 412 -19.01 -49.68 -8.95
CA ALA A 412 -18.62 -48.81 -7.85
C ALA A 412 -19.14 -49.38 -6.52
N ARG A 413 -18.70 -48.80 -5.40
CA ARG A 413 -19.14 -49.21 -4.07
C ARG A 413 -19.66 -48.01 -3.29
N GLU A 414 -20.69 -48.28 -2.50
CA GLU A 414 -21.29 -47.31 -1.60
C GLU A 414 -20.22 -46.69 -0.68
N ARG A 415 -20.20 -45.35 -0.63
CA ARG A 415 -19.26 -44.52 0.15
C ARG A 415 -17.78 -44.72 -0.18
N GLN A 416 -17.46 -45.32 -1.34
CA GLN A 416 -16.10 -45.43 -1.85
C GLN A 416 -15.95 -44.57 -3.11
N THR A 417 -14.86 -43.82 -3.20
CA THR A 417 -14.56 -43.03 -4.40
C THR A 417 -14.28 -43.96 -5.57
N ALA A 418 -15.07 -43.83 -6.63
CA ALA A 418 -14.81 -44.44 -7.93
C ALA A 418 -14.25 -43.38 -8.87
N SER A 419 -13.33 -43.77 -9.74
CA SER A 419 -12.70 -42.86 -10.69
C SER A 419 -12.48 -43.50 -12.06
N PHE A 420 -12.56 -42.68 -13.10
CA PHE A 420 -12.19 -43.03 -14.46
C PHE A 420 -11.52 -41.84 -15.14
N THR A 421 -10.77 -42.10 -16.20
CA THR A 421 -10.06 -41.11 -17.00
C THR A 421 -10.72 -41.00 -18.36
N LEU A 422 -10.98 -39.76 -18.80
CA LEU A 422 -11.40 -39.46 -20.15
C LEU A 422 -10.17 -39.07 -20.98
N LEU A 423 -9.91 -39.78 -22.07
CA LEU A 423 -8.91 -39.42 -23.08
C LEU A 423 -9.60 -38.64 -24.19
N CYS A 424 -9.25 -37.35 -24.33
CA CYS A 424 -9.73 -36.53 -25.43
C CYS A 424 -8.88 -36.79 -26.69
N LYS A 425 -9.56 -37.00 -27.81
CA LYS A 425 -8.94 -37.26 -29.12
C LYS A 425 -9.49 -36.32 -30.17
N ASP A 426 -8.70 -36.05 -31.21
CA ASP A 426 -9.17 -35.32 -32.38
C ASP A 426 -9.94 -36.22 -33.35
N ALA A 427 -10.47 -35.62 -34.43
CA ALA A 427 -11.22 -36.34 -35.46
C ALA A 427 -10.38 -37.40 -36.21
N ALA A 428 -9.05 -37.33 -36.14
CA ALA A 428 -8.14 -38.34 -36.70
C ALA A 428 -7.86 -39.48 -35.69
N GLY A 429 -8.39 -39.41 -34.48
CA GLY A 429 -8.20 -40.40 -33.42
C GLY A 429 -6.88 -40.23 -32.66
N GLU A 430 -6.15 -39.14 -32.91
CA GLU A 430 -4.91 -38.79 -32.23
C GLU A 430 -5.22 -38.19 -30.87
N SER A 431 -4.39 -38.50 -29.87
CA SER A 431 -4.60 -37.98 -28.51
C SER A 431 -4.30 -36.49 -28.49
N MET A 432 -5.18 -35.74 -27.84
CA MET A 432 -4.94 -34.32 -27.59
C MET A 432 -3.75 -34.21 -26.64
N GLY A 433 -2.76 -33.37 -26.95
CA GLY A 433 -1.59 -33.16 -26.08
C GLY A 433 -1.78 -32.07 -25.03
N ARG A 434 -3.01 -31.58 -24.85
CA ARG A 434 -3.33 -30.42 -24.01
C ARG A 434 -4.72 -30.55 -23.38
N GLY A 435 -4.87 -30.02 -22.17
CA GLY A 435 -6.16 -29.88 -21.47
C GLY A 435 -6.87 -28.55 -21.74
N GLY A 436 -7.89 -28.22 -20.94
CA GLY A 436 -8.61 -26.95 -20.95
C GLY A 436 -10.02 -26.96 -21.58
N ASP A 437 -10.51 -28.12 -22.02
CA ASP A 437 -11.88 -28.28 -22.53
C ASP A 437 -12.91 -28.33 -21.40
N ASN A 438 -14.12 -27.84 -21.70
CA ASN A 438 -15.24 -27.90 -20.76
C ASN A 438 -15.86 -29.31 -20.73
N ILE A 439 -15.64 -30.03 -19.63
CA ILE A 439 -16.11 -31.40 -19.44
C ILE A 439 -17.17 -31.43 -18.35
N GLN A 440 -18.35 -31.86 -18.73
CA GLN A 440 -19.48 -32.00 -17.83
C GLN A 440 -19.71 -33.47 -17.54
N VAL A 441 -19.70 -33.84 -16.26
CA VAL A 441 -20.04 -35.20 -15.83
C VAL A 441 -21.18 -35.16 -14.83
N ALA A 442 -22.26 -35.84 -15.16
CA ALA A 442 -23.40 -36.05 -14.29
C ALA A 442 -23.55 -37.53 -13.94
N VAL A 443 -23.69 -37.83 -12.65
CA VAL A 443 -23.95 -39.19 -12.15
C VAL A 443 -25.29 -39.16 -11.43
N VAL A 444 -26.32 -39.79 -12.01
CA VAL A 444 -27.69 -39.75 -11.48
C VAL A 444 -28.19 -41.15 -11.11
N PRO A 445 -28.73 -41.37 -9.91
CA PRO A 445 -29.39 -42.64 -9.59
C PRO A 445 -30.61 -42.86 -10.51
N LYS A 446 -30.80 -44.08 -10.99
CA LYS A 446 -31.92 -44.43 -11.88
C LYS A 446 -33.28 -44.25 -11.19
N ASP A 447 -33.33 -44.53 -9.88
CA ASP A 447 -34.56 -44.53 -9.08
C ASP A 447 -34.88 -43.16 -8.47
N LYS A 448 -33.92 -42.22 -8.46
CA LYS A 448 -34.06 -40.88 -7.84
C LYS A 448 -33.42 -39.82 -8.73
N LYS A 449 -34.13 -39.42 -9.79
CA LYS A 449 -33.65 -38.51 -10.84
C LYS A 449 -33.22 -37.13 -10.32
N ASP A 450 -33.81 -36.68 -9.21
CA ASP A 450 -33.55 -35.35 -8.61
C ASP A 450 -32.38 -35.32 -7.62
N SER A 451 -31.59 -36.40 -7.51
CA SER A 451 -30.48 -36.51 -6.56
C SER A 451 -29.13 -36.85 -7.23
N PRO A 452 -28.56 -35.95 -8.06
CA PRO A 452 -27.26 -36.17 -8.68
C PRO A 452 -26.15 -36.32 -7.64
N VAL A 453 -25.23 -37.26 -7.88
CA VAL A 453 -24.01 -37.43 -7.09
C VAL A 453 -23.03 -36.34 -7.48
N ARG A 454 -22.42 -35.69 -6.49
CA ARG A 454 -21.35 -34.71 -6.73
C ARG A 454 -20.17 -35.40 -7.42
N THR A 455 -19.78 -34.87 -8.58
CA THR A 455 -18.64 -35.30 -9.38
C THR A 455 -17.51 -34.28 -9.25
N MET A 456 -16.26 -34.74 -9.40
CA MET A 456 -15.07 -33.90 -9.48
C MET A 456 -14.33 -34.26 -10.75
N VAL A 457 -14.09 -33.25 -11.60
CA VAL A 457 -13.32 -33.37 -12.84
C VAL A 457 -12.00 -32.63 -12.65
N GLN A 458 -10.90 -33.33 -12.87
CA GLN A 458 -9.54 -32.81 -12.80
C GLN A 458 -8.92 -32.85 -14.19
N ASP A 459 -8.49 -31.70 -14.68
CA ASP A 459 -7.75 -31.58 -15.93
C ASP A 459 -6.26 -31.82 -15.66
N ASN A 460 -5.67 -32.83 -16.33
CA ASN A 460 -4.26 -33.17 -16.22
C ASN A 460 -3.37 -32.34 -17.17
N LYS A 461 -3.97 -31.46 -17.98
CA LYS A 461 -3.31 -30.55 -18.94
C LYS A 461 -2.54 -31.24 -20.07
N ASP A 462 -2.73 -32.54 -20.22
CA ASP A 462 -2.09 -33.39 -21.23
C ASP A 462 -3.13 -34.00 -22.21
N GLY A 463 -4.37 -33.51 -22.17
CA GLY A 463 -5.51 -34.04 -22.94
C GLY A 463 -6.26 -35.17 -22.26
N THR A 464 -5.89 -35.52 -21.02
CA THR A 464 -6.63 -36.45 -20.18
C THR A 464 -7.31 -35.76 -19.00
N TYR A 465 -8.47 -36.28 -18.61
CA TYR A 465 -9.26 -35.72 -17.52
C TYR A 465 -9.64 -36.81 -16.52
N GLY A 466 -9.19 -36.65 -15.29
CA GLY A 466 -9.53 -37.54 -14.18
C GLY A 466 -10.90 -37.18 -13.61
N VAL A 467 -11.84 -38.11 -13.66
CA VAL A 467 -13.18 -37.94 -13.11
C VAL A 467 -13.34 -38.83 -11.88
N SER A 468 -13.84 -38.27 -10.78
CA SER A 468 -14.12 -39.03 -9.55
C SER A 468 -15.48 -38.68 -8.96
N TYR A 469 -16.13 -39.66 -8.34
CA TYR A 469 -17.41 -39.51 -7.67
C TYR A 469 -17.55 -40.51 -6.52
N THR A 470 -18.40 -40.19 -5.54
CA THR A 470 -18.64 -41.06 -4.37
C THR A 470 -20.13 -41.31 -4.20
N PRO A 471 -20.65 -42.49 -4.60
CA PRO A 471 -22.08 -42.80 -4.49
C PRO A 471 -22.46 -43.04 -3.01
N LYS A 472 -23.56 -42.46 -2.56
CA LYS A 472 -24.01 -42.54 -1.16
C LYS A 472 -24.85 -43.77 -0.84
N GLU A 473 -25.58 -44.29 -1.82
CA GLU A 473 -26.51 -45.41 -1.68
C GLU A 473 -26.15 -46.51 -2.70
N PRO A 474 -26.42 -47.79 -2.39
CA PRO A 474 -26.32 -48.86 -3.39
C PRO A 474 -27.46 -48.74 -4.41
N GLY A 475 -27.20 -49.08 -5.67
CA GLY A 475 -28.19 -48.97 -6.74
C GLY A 475 -27.59 -48.85 -8.13
N ILE A 476 -28.43 -48.63 -9.13
CA ILE A 476 -28.02 -48.41 -10.52
C ILE A 476 -27.94 -46.91 -10.78
N TYR A 477 -26.80 -46.44 -11.26
CA TYR A 477 -26.55 -45.04 -11.60
C TYR A 477 -26.33 -44.90 -13.10
N LYS A 478 -26.85 -43.83 -13.69
CA LYS A 478 -26.57 -43.42 -15.07
C LYS A 478 -25.49 -42.34 -15.04
N VAL A 479 -24.40 -42.58 -15.74
CA VAL A 479 -23.28 -41.64 -15.88
C VAL A 479 -23.35 -41.02 -17.27
N LEU A 480 -23.37 -39.70 -17.31
CA LEU A 480 -23.36 -38.90 -18.52
C LEU A 480 -22.06 -38.11 -18.53
N VAL A 481 -21.26 -38.32 -19.57
CA VAL A 481 -20.03 -37.58 -19.82
C VAL A 481 -20.20 -36.81 -21.12
N CYS A 482 -20.08 -35.49 -21.03
CA CYS A 482 -20.17 -34.59 -22.18
C CYS A 482 -18.90 -33.75 -22.31
N VAL A 483 -18.41 -33.63 -23.53
CA VAL A 483 -17.38 -32.67 -23.91
C VAL A 483 -18.05 -31.67 -24.85
N LYS A 484 -17.97 -30.37 -24.53
CA LYS A 484 -18.63 -29.30 -25.32
C LYS A 484 -20.11 -29.59 -25.58
N GLU A 485 -20.82 -30.01 -24.53
CA GLU A 485 -22.27 -30.32 -24.55
C GLU A 485 -22.68 -31.54 -25.40
N GLN A 486 -21.72 -32.27 -25.98
CA GLN A 486 -21.97 -33.51 -26.73
C GLN A 486 -21.49 -34.74 -25.96
N HIS A 487 -22.24 -35.85 -26.06
CA HIS A 487 -21.85 -37.11 -25.41
C HIS A 487 -20.62 -37.71 -26.07
N VAL A 488 -19.69 -38.16 -25.23
CA VAL A 488 -18.50 -38.88 -25.69
C VAL A 488 -18.82 -40.33 -26.09
N GLN A 489 -17.93 -40.98 -26.83
CA GLN A 489 -18.08 -42.40 -27.17
C GLN A 489 -18.28 -43.26 -25.91
N GLY A 490 -19.36 -44.05 -25.89
CA GLY A 490 -19.72 -44.89 -24.75
C GLY A 490 -20.51 -44.18 -23.64
N SER A 491 -20.78 -42.87 -23.77
CA SER A 491 -21.72 -42.14 -22.91
C SER A 491 -23.09 -41.99 -23.59
N PRO A 492 -24.21 -42.10 -22.85
CA PRO A 492 -24.31 -42.41 -21.44
C PRO A 492 -24.15 -43.91 -21.14
N PHE A 493 -23.55 -44.26 -20.00
CA PHE A 493 -23.40 -45.64 -19.52
C PHE A 493 -24.01 -45.83 -18.12
N THR A 494 -24.14 -47.09 -17.69
CA THR A 494 -24.65 -47.44 -16.36
C THR A 494 -23.56 -48.02 -15.47
N VAL A 495 -23.63 -47.65 -14.18
CA VAL A 495 -22.75 -48.13 -13.11
C VAL A 495 -23.59 -48.83 -12.07
N THR A 496 -23.16 -50.02 -11.66
CA THR A 496 -23.76 -50.74 -10.53
C THR A 496 -22.99 -50.44 -9.25
N VAL A 497 -23.64 -49.75 -8.30
CA VAL A 497 -23.10 -49.46 -6.98
C VAL A 497 -23.50 -50.57 -6.02
N ARG A 498 -22.51 -51.35 -5.55
CA ARG A 498 -22.72 -52.39 -4.53
C ARG A 498 -22.60 -51.81 -3.12
N LYS A 499 -23.23 -52.45 -2.13
CA LYS A 499 -23.07 -52.12 -0.71
C LYS A 499 -21.59 -52.14 -0.30
N ARG A 500 -21.26 -51.29 0.67
CA ARG A 500 -19.91 -51.24 1.25
C ARG A 500 -19.53 -52.60 1.84
N HIS A 501 -18.29 -53.01 1.63
CA HIS A 501 -17.73 -54.19 2.29
C HIS A 501 -17.84 -54.03 3.81
N HIS A 502 -18.53 -54.98 4.44
CA HIS A 502 -18.35 -55.23 5.85
C HIS A 502 -17.25 -56.30 5.94
N PRO A 503 -16.00 -55.95 6.29
CA PRO A 503 -15.05 -56.98 6.69
C PRO A 503 -15.67 -57.71 7.86
N HIS A 504 -15.58 -59.05 7.90
CA HIS A 504 -15.99 -59.77 9.08
C HIS A 504 -14.96 -59.47 10.18
N PRO A 505 -15.30 -58.75 11.26
CA PRO A 505 -14.38 -58.54 12.35
C PRO A 505 -14.49 -59.76 13.27
N GLY A 506 -13.53 -60.69 13.17
CA GLY A 506 -13.47 -61.81 14.09
C GLY A 506 -12.57 -62.93 13.59
N VAL A 507 -11.69 -63.42 14.47
CA VAL A 507 -11.17 -64.79 14.37
C VAL A 507 -12.35 -65.70 14.71
N PHE A 508 -12.97 -66.31 13.69
CA PHE A 508 -14.03 -67.31 13.91
C PHE A 508 -13.39 -68.58 14.44
N HIS A 509 -13.07 -68.58 15.74
CA HIS A 509 -12.58 -69.75 16.44
C HIS A 509 -13.78 -70.67 16.68
N CYS A 510 -13.70 -71.92 16.24
CA CYS A 510 -14.76 -72.93 16.40
C CYS A 510 -15.12 -73.25 17.86
N CYS A 511 -14.41 -72.69 18.84
CA CYS A 511 -14.43 -73.13 20.23
C CYS A 511 -15.66 -72.66 21.03
N THR A 512 -16.47 -71.71 20.56
CA THR A 512 -17.70 -71.32 21.28
C THR A 512 -18.80 -72.39 21.21
N PHE A 513 -18.66 -73.40 20.35
CA PHE A 513 -19.64 -74.48 20.15
C PHE A 513 -19.39 -75.74 20.99
N CYS A 514 -18.21 -75.85 21.60
CA CYS A 514 -17.77 -77.09 22.23
C CYS A 514 -18.47 -77.39 23.57
N SER A 515 -18.98 -76.37 24.27
CA SER A 515 -19.68 -76.55 25.56
C SER A 515 -21.20 -76.67 25.43
N SER A 516 -21.76 -76.64 24.21
CA SER A 516 -23.22 -76.66 23.98
C SER A 516 -23.68 -77.65 22.90
N GLY A 517 -22.84 -78.61 22.48
CA GLY A 517 -23.25 -79.69 21.58
C GLY A 517 -23.79 -79.25 20.22
N GLY A 518 -23.35 -78.11 19.68
CA GLY A 518 -23.80 -77.62 18.36
C GLY A 518 -25.21 -77.00 18.31
N GLN A 519 -25.90 -76.84 19.44
CA GLN A 519 -27.31 -76.39 19.45
C GLN A 519 -27.54 -74.87 19.44
N LYS A 520 -26.49 -74.04 19.43
CA LYS A 520 -26.65 -72.57 19.47
C LYS A 520 -26.56 -71.96 18.08
N THR A 521 -27.57 -71.19 17.69
CA THR A 521 -27.48 -70.30 16.54
C THR A 521 -26.49 -69.18 16.86
N ALA A 522 -25.37 -69.12 16.16
CA ALA A 522 -24.45 -67.99 16.26
C ALA A 522 -24.89 -66.92 15.25
N ARG A 523 -25.19 -65.72 15.78
CA ARG A 523 -25.42 -64.53 14.95
C ARG A 523 -24.11 -63.79 14.73
N CYS A 524 -23.77 -63.54 13.48
CA CYS A 524 -22.70 -62.66 13.05
C CYS A 524 -23.04 -61.21 13.43
N ALA A 525 -22.01 -60.37 13.67
CA ALA A 525 -22.17 -58.91 13.76
C ALA A 525 -22.82 -58.29 12.50
N CYS A 526 -22.73 -58.98 11.37
CA CYS A 526 -23.39 -58.67 10.11
C CYS A 526 -24.87 -59.10 10.03
N GLY A 527 -25.45 -59.66 11.09
CA GLY A 527 -26.85 -60.10 11.16
C GLY A 527 -27.13 -61.50 10.60
N GLY A 528 -26.18 -62.11 9.88
CA GLY A 528 -26.30 -63.48 9.38
C GLY A 528 -26.32 -64.52 10.50
N THR A 529 -27.19 -65.53 10.38
CA THR A 529 -27.29 -66.65 11.33
C THR A 529 -26.69 -67.89 10.68
N MET A 530 -25.72 -68.55 11.34
CA MET A 530 -25.27 -69.86 10.86
C MET A 530 -26.37 -70.91 11.16
N PRO A 531 -26.86 -71.65 10.15
CA PRO A 531 -27.92 -72.64 10.37
C PRO A 531 -27.46 -73.71 11.36
N GLY A 532 -28.34 -74.02 12.33
CA GLY A 532 -28.11 -75.04 13.35
C GLY A 532 -27.93 -76.40 12.70
N GLY A 533 -26.72 -76.95 12.79
CA GLY A 533 -26.35 -78.20 12.13
C GLY A 533 -24.84 -78.42 12.03
N TYR A 534 -24.01 -77.44 12.41
CA TYR A 534 -22.57 -77.60 12.43
C TYR A 534 -22.14 -78.48 13.61
N LEU A 535 -21.97 -79.77 13.34
CA LEU A 535 -21.49 -80.78 14.28
C LEU A 535 -19.97 -80.92 14.14
N GLY A 536 -19.21 -80.28 15.01
CA GLY A 536 -17.79 -80.59 15.21
C GLY A 536 -16.86 -79.39 15.30
N CYS A 537 -15.96 -79.41 16.28
CA CYS A 537 -14.73 -78.62 16.25
C CYS A 537 -13.86 -79.22 15.12
N GLY A 538 -13.31 -78.38 14.24
CA GLY A 538 -12.64 -78.76 13.00
C GLY A 538 -11.35 -79.58 13.16
N HIS A 539 -11.45 -80.81 13.68
CA HIS A 539 -10.41 -81.82 13.71
C HIS A 539 -11.02 -83.18 13.34
N GLY A 540 -10.66 -83.70 12.15
CA GLY A 540 -10.56 -85.15 11.95
C GLY A 540 -11.76 -85.96 11.44
N HIS A 541 -12.83 -85.37 10.88
CA HIS A 541 -13.92 -86.14 10.25
C HIS A 541 -13.88 -86.11 8.71
N LYS A 542 -14.25 -87.24 8.08
CA LYS A 542 -14.30 -87.40 6.62
C LYS A 542 -15.26 -86.37 6.00
N GLY A 543 -14.75 -85.57 5.05
CA GLY A 543 -15.50 -84.51 4.36
C GLY A 543 -15.04 -83.07 4.66
N HIS A 544 -14.05 -82.87 5.54
CA HIS A 544 -13.57 -81.53 5.91
C HIS A 544 -12.49 -80.99 4.94
N PRO A 545 -12.57 -79.73 4.46
CA PRO A 545 -11.63 -79.13 3.49
C PRO A 545 -10.28 -78.68 4.11
N GLY A 546 -10.04 -78.95 5.39
CA GLY A 546 -8.74 -78.73 6.05
C GLY A 546 -8.35 -77.26 6.27
N ARG A 547 -9.26 -76.30 6.06
CA ARG A 547 -8.98 -74.86 6.22
C ARG A 547 -9.98 -74.19 7.17
N PRO A 548 -9.54 -73.26 8.04
CA PRO A 548 -10.44 -72.49 8.87
C PRO A 548 -11.35 -71.61 8.00
N HIS A 549 -12.62 -71.51 8.39
CA HIS A 549 -13.57 -70.57 7.80
C HIS A 549 -13.31 -69.20 8.42
N TRP A 550 -13.21 -68.17 7.59
CA TRP A 550 -12.93 -66.80 8.02
C TRP A 550 -14.14 -65.87 7.98
N SER A 551 -15.30 -66.38 7.55
CA SER A 551 -16.56 -65.63 7.54
C SER A 551 -17.75 -66.51 7.92
N CYS A 552 -18.80 -65.88 8.45
CA CYS A 552 -20.07 -66.54 8.78
C CYS A 552 -20.83 -67.04 7.54
N CYS A 553 -20.40 -66.64 6.33
CA CYS A 553 -20.93 -67.09 5.05
C CYS A 553 -20.20 -68.33 4.50
N GLY A 554 -19.32 -68.96 5.28
CA GLY A 554 -18.64 -70.20 4.91
C GLY A 554 -17.50 -70.02 3.90
N LYS A 555 -16.87 -68.83 3.82
CA LYS A 555 -15.72 -68.62 2.93
C LYS A 555 -14.40 -68.90 3.66
N PHE A 556 -13.47 -69.50 2.94
CA PHE A 556 -12.12 -69.89 3.44
C PHE A 556 -11.07 -68.79 3.33
N THR A 557 -11.42 -67.62 2.80
CA THR A 557 -10.49 -66.49 2.62
C THR A 557 -10.80 -65.38 3.63
N GLU A 558 -9.75 -64.89 4.31
CA GLU A 558 -9.81 -63.86 5.36
C GLU A 558 -10.51 -62.57 4.89
N LYS A 559 -10.30 -62.20 3.62
CA LYS A 559 -10.90 -61.01 2.99
C LYS A 559 -12.02 -61.39 2.03
N SER A 560 -12.91 -62.29 2.44
CA SER A 560 -14.03 -62.76 1.63
C SER A 560 -15.22 -61.78 1.64
N GLU A 561 -15.93 -61.68 0.50
CA GLU A 561 -17.17 -60.90 0.41
C GLU A 561 -18.28 -61.58 1.25
N CYS A 562 -18.98 -60.81 2.10
CA CYS A 562 -20.19 -61.26 2.77
C CYS A 562 -21.30 -61.42 1.73
N THR A 563 -21.79 -62.65 1.55
CA THR A 563 -22.88 -62.95 0.59
C THR A 563 -24.26 -62.75 1.19
N TRP A 564 -24.35 -62.29 2.45
CA TRP A 564 -25.63 -62.08 3.12
C TRP A 564 -26.34 -60.85 2.54
N THR A 565 -27.42 -61.08 1.81
CA THR A 565 -28.25 -60.07 1.15
C THR A 565 -29.38 -59.52 2.04
N GLY A 566 -29.55 -60.06 3.25
CA GLY A 566 -30.57 -59.63 4.20
C GLY A 566 -32.02 -59.89 3.76
N LEU A 567 -32.22 -60.66 2.68
CA LEU A 567 -33.54 -60.91 2.08
C LEU A 567 -34.13 -62.29 2.39
N ASP A 568 -33.37 -63.19 3.00
CA ASP A 568 -33.82 -64.58 3.27
C ASP A 568 -34.27 -64.79 4.73
N ALA A 569 -34.92 -63.79 5.32
CA ALA A 569 -35.55 -63.90 6.64
C ALA A 569 -36.99 -63.39 6.59
N ALA A 570 -37.84 -64.13 5.90
CA ALA A 570 -39.27 -64.22 6.14
C ALA A 570 -39.66 -65.70 6.08
#